data_AF-A0A538G7F4-F1
#
_entry.id   AF-A0A538G7F4-F1
#
_cell.length_a   1.000
_cell.length_b   1.000
_cell.length_c   1.000
_cell.angle_alpha   90.00
_cell.angle_beta   90.00
_cell.angle_gamma   90.00
#
_symmetry.space_group_name_H-M   'P 1'
#
loop_
_entity.id
_entity.type
_entity.pdbx_description
1 polymer ?
#
loop_
_entity_poly.entity_id
_entity_poly.type
_entity_poly.pdbx_seq_one_letter_code
_entity_poly.pdbx_strand_id
1 'polypeptide(L)'
;MPNVLCALQIVISSEYQGRGLSIRLLSRMAELGGLQGYELLIAPVRPSLKNQYPLAPIDRYVDWRRGDGTHLDPWLRTHERFGAEILKIAPRSMTIPGTIAEWEDWAEMVFPETGSYVVPGALEPVEIDREADQGLYVEPNVWMRHRL
;
A
#
# COMPACT_ATOMS: atom_id res chain seq x y z
N MET A 1 -6.02 8.68 -26.66
CA MET A 1 -4.58 8.42 -26.45
C MET A 1 -4.31 8.40 -24.96
N PRO A 2 -3.36 7.60 -24.45
CA PRO A 2 -2.98 7.63 -23.04
C PRO A 2 -2.47 9.02 -22.66
N ASN A 3 -2.81 9.49 -21.45
CA ASN A 3 -2.48 10.85 -20.96
C ASN A 3 -1.77 10.85 -19.58
N VAL A 4 -1.54 9.68 -18.98
CA VAL A 4 -0.99 9.52 -17.63
C VAL A 4 -0.07 8.29 -17.60
N LEU A 5 1.07 8.40 -16.92
CA LEU A 5 1.90 7.24 -16.56
C LEU A 5 1.41 6.66 -15.22
N CYS A 6 1.21 5.34 -15.14
CA CYS A 6 0.85 4.66 -13.90
C CYS A 6 2.01 3.77 -13.46
N ALA A 7 2.57 4.03 -12.28
CA ALA A 7 3.53 3.13 -11.66
C ALA A 7 2.81 1.86 -11.19
N LEU A 8 3.35 0.69 -11.52
CA LEU A 8 2.83 -0.59 -11.05
C LEU A 8 3.55 -1.05 -9.78
N GLN A 9 4.88 -0.96 -9.75
CA GLN A 9 5.66 -1.42 -8.62
C GLN A 9 7.06 -0.79 -8.58
N ILE A 10 7.58 -0.62 -7.37
CA ILE A 10 9.01 -0.46 -7.08
C ILE A 10 9.37 -1.52 -6.05
N VAL A 11 10.31 -2.41 -6.38
CA VAL A 11 10.83 -3.42 -5.46
C VAL A 11 12.31 -3.14 -5.22
N ILE A 12 12.68 -3.04 -3.95
CA ILE A 12 14.06 -2.85 -3.51
C ILE A 12 14.36 -3.94 -2.48
N SER A 13 15.36 -4.77 -2.77
CA SER A 13 15.86 -5.78 -1.83
C SER A 13 16.26 -5.12 -0.50
N SER A 14 16.01 -5.82 0.61
CA SER A 14 16.26 -5.34 1.97
C SER A 14 17.69 -4.85 2.19
N GLU A 15 18.69 -5.49 1.56
CA GLU A 15 20.10 -5.10 1.62
C GLU A 15 20.38 -3.68 1.06
N TYR A 16 19.50 -3.20 0.18
CA TYR A 16 19.64 -1.92 -0.51
C TYR A 16 18.63 -0.86 -0.05
N GLN A 17 17.78 -1.17 0.95
CA GLN A 17 16.87 -0.20 1.55
C GLN A 17 17.62 0.88 2.32
N GLY A 18 16.99 2.05 2.51
CA GLY A 18 17.62 3.19 3.18
C GLY A 18 18.67 3.96 2.37
N ARG A 19 18.98 3.52 1.13
CA ARG A 19 20.01 4.14 0.27
C ARG A 19 19.45 5.17 -0.74
N GLY A 20 18.22 5.63 -0.54
CA GLY A 20 17.56 6.60 -1.44
C GLY A 20 17.16 6.08 -2.83
N LEU A 21 17.23 4.76 -3.06
CA LEU A 21 16.93 4.16 -4.37
C LEU A 21 15.48 4.37 -4.82
N SER A 22 14.53 4.38 -3.89
CA SER A 22 13.11 4.56 -4.22
C SER A 22 12.85 5.91 -4.88
N ILE A 23 13.51 6.98 -4.38
CA ILE A 23 13.41 8.32 -4.97
C ILE A 23 14.03 8.31 -6.37
N ARG A 24 15.21 7.71 -6.54
CA ARG A 24 15.86 7.63 -7.86
C ARG A 24 14.99 6.92 -8.90
N LEU A 25 14.35 5.81 -8.51
CA LEU A 25 13.44 5.07 -9.39
C LEU A 25 12.18 5.89 -9.72
N LEU A 26 11.60 6.55 -8.72
CA LEU A 26 10.43 7.41 -8.89
C LEU A 26 10.74 8.61 -9.81
N SER A 27 11.88 9.28 -9.61
CA SER A 27 12.36 10.35 -10.48
C SER A 27 12.55 9.86 -11.91
N ARG A 28 13.13 8.66 -12.08
CA ARG A 28 13.29 8.10 -13.43
C ARG A 28 11.97 7.80 -14.11
N MET A 29 10.96 7.32 -13.39
CA MET A 29 9.61 7.14 -13.93
C MET A 29 9.00 8.48 -14.35
N ALA A 30 9.13 9.51 -13.52
CA ALA A 30 8.66 10.86 -13.81
C ALA A 30 9.30 11.43 -15.08
N GLU A 31 10.63 11.34 -15.21
CA GLU A 31 11.37 11.74 -16.41
C GLU A 31 10.86 11.02 -17.67
N LEU A 32 10.66 9.69 -17.59
CA LEU A 32 10.15 8.92 -18.71
C LEU A 32 8.73 9.35 -19.11
N GLY A 33 7.87 9.66 -18.13
CA GLY A 33 6.53 10.19 -18.39
C GLY A 33 6.57 11.53 -19.11
N GLY A 34 7.43 12.45 -18.65
CA GLY A 34 7.60 13.77 -19.27
C GLY A 34 8.14 13.68 -20.71
N LEU A 35 9.08 12.75 -20.98
CA LEU A 35 9.58 12.49 -22.32
C LEU A 35 8.53 11.95 -23.29
N GLN A 36 7.46 11.32 -22.78
CA GLN A 36 6.32 10.87 -23.57
C GLN A 36 5.21 11.94 -23.69
N GLY A 37 5.42 13.12 -23.11
CA GLY A 37 4.44 14.22 -23.10
C GLY A 37 3.27 14.00 -22.14
N TYR A 38 3.41 13.11 -21.15
CA TYR A 38 2.41 12.98 -20.10
C TYR A 38 2.54 14.10 -19.07
N GLU A 39 1.42 14.58 -18.56
CA GLU A 39 1.39 15.64 -17.54
C GLU A 39 1.40 15.09 -16.11
N LEU A 40 1.10 13.81 -15.95
CA LEU A 40 0.88 13.17 -14.66
C LEU A 40 1.55 11.79 -14.57
N LEU A 41 2.05 11.51 -13.37
CA LEU A 41 2.39 10.17 -12.90
C LEU A 41 1.51 9.84 -11.70
N ILE A 42 0.82 8.71 -11.73
CA ILE A 42 0.06 8.18 -10.60
C ILE A 42 0.71 6.91 -10.07
N ALA A 43 0.65 6.70 -8.77
CA ALA A 43 1.19 5.51 -8.11
C ALA A 43 0.22 4.99 -7.04
N PRO A 44 -0.24 3.73 -7.13
CA PRO A 44 -0.91 3.06 -6.03
C PRO A 44 0.14 2.70 -4.96
N VAL A 45 0.07 3.37 -3.82
CA VAL A 45 1.01 3.20 -2.71
C VAL A 45 0.40 2.30 -1.66
N ARG A 46 1.09 1.18 -1.38
CA ARG A 46 0.88 0.33 -0.20
C ARG A 46 1.67 0.91 0.98
N PRO A 47 1.05 1.53 2.00
CA PRO A 47 1.80 2.16 3.08
C PRO A 47 2.63 1.13 3.87
N SER A 48 3.89 1.47 4.15
CA SER A 48 4.86 0.51 4.71
C SER A 48 4.67 0.22 6.20
N LEU A 49 4.11 1.15 6.98
CA LEU A 49 3.88 0.98 8.41
C LEU A 49 2.44 0.63 8.76
N LYS A 50 1.51 0.60 7.79
CA LYS A 50 0.09 0.36 8.07
C LYS A 50 -0.16 -1.02 8.69
N ASN A 51 0.67 -2.01 8.38
CA ASN A 51 0.62 -3.33 9.02
C ASN A 51 0.89 -3.32 10.54
N GLN A 52 1.51 -2.27 11.09
CA GLN A 52 1.67 -2.09 12.53
C GLN A 52 0.41 -1.51 13.20
N TYR A 53 -0.52 -0.97 12.40
CA TYR A 53 -1.77 -0.37 12.84
C TYR A 53 -2.96 -0.95 12.07
N PRO A 54 -3.12 -2.29 12.06
CA PRO A 54 -4.12 -2.95 11.22
C PRO A 54 -5.55 -2.57 11.61
N LEU A 55 -5.80 -2.22 12.88
CA LEU A 55 -7.12 -1.81 13.36
C LEU A 55 -7.46 -0.34 13.09
N ALA A 56 -6.49 0.47 12.65
CA ALA A 56 -6.75 1.86 12.31
C ALA A 56 -7.29 1.94 10.87
N PRO A 57 -8.49 2.49 10.63
CA PRO A 57 -9.01 2.66 9.28
C PRO A 57 -8.04 3.43 8.38
N ILE A 58 -7.89 3.00 7.13
CA ILE A 58 -6.94 3.59 6.18
C ILE A 58 -7.18 5.09 5.95
N ASP A 59 -8.44 5.55 5.98
CA ASP A 59 -8.82 6.95 5.82
C ASP A 59 -8.30 7.85 6.95
N ARG A 60 -8.26 7.34 8.18
CA ARG A 60 -7.62 8.04 9.30
C ARG A 60 -6.11 7.91 9.26
N TYR A 61 -5.60 6.73 8.89
CA TYR A 61 -4.17 6.45 8.88
C TYR A 61 -3.38 7.38 7.94
N VAL A 62 -3.92 7.65 6.74
CA VAL A 62 -3.22 8.50 5.75
C VAL A 62 -3.02 9.94 6.23
N ASP A 63 -3.87 10.40 7.15
CA ASP A 63 -3.80 11.73 7.72
C ASP A 63 -2.84 11.84 8.90
N TRP A 64 -2.29 10.71 9.39
CA TRP A 64 -1.35 10.74 10.50
C TRP A 64 -0.04 11.42 10.09
N ARG A 65 0.34 12.44 10.85
CA ARG A 65 1.53 13.26 10.62
C ARG A 65 2.56 13.09 11.73
N ARG A 66 3.82 13.34 11.39
CA ARG A 66 4.92 13.54 12.36
C ARG A 66 4.85 14.96 12.92
N GLY A 67 5.63 15.22 13.97
CA GLY A 67 5.78 16.57 14.53
C GLY A 67 6.33 17.61 13.55
N ASP A 68 6.97 17.18 12.45
CA ASP A 68 7.46 18.04 11.37
C ASP A 68 6.41 18.32 10.27
N GLY A 69 5.18 17.84 10.43
CA GLY A 69 4.07 18.04 9.49
C GLY A 69 4.03 17.08 8.30
N THR A 70 5.04 16.23 8.11
CA THR A 70 5.05 15.24 7.02
C THR A 70 4.30 13.96 7.39
N HIS A 71 3.92 13.14 6.40
CA HIS A 71 3.23 11.86 6.66
C HIS A 71 4.01 10.97 7.64
N LEU A 72 3.30 10.30 8.55
CA LEU A 72 3.88 9.33 9.47
C LEU A 72 4.48 8.14 8.70
N ASP A 73 3.73 7.59 7.75
CA ASP A 73 4.18 6.51 6.89
C ASP A 73 5.37 6.93 6.02
N PRO A 74 6.49 6.19 6.02
CA PRO A 74 7.68 6.54 5.27
C PRO A 74 7.48 6.53 3.77
N TRP A 75 6.62 5.66 3.24
CA TRP A 75 6.44 5.54 1.81
C TRP A 75 5.51 6.63 1.27
N LEU A 76 4.42 6.94 1.97
CA LEU A 76 3.63 8.15 1.69
C LEU A 76 4.48 9.42 1.80
N ARG A 77 5.34 9.52 2.82
CA ARG A 77 6.25 10.65 3.00
C ARG A 77 7.28 10.78 1.88
N THR A 78 7.79 9.67 1.33
CA THR A 78 8.70 9.72 0.17
C THR A 78 7.99 10.31 -1.04
N HIS A 79 6.74 9.91 -1.29
CA HIS A 79 5.93 10.49 -2.36
C HIS A 79 5.65 11.98 -2.12
N GLU A 80 5.20 12.36 -0.93
CA GLU A 80 4.94 13.76 -0.54
C GLU A 80 6.17 14.65 -0.73
N ARG A 81 7.36 14.19 -0.31
CA ARG A 81 8.62 14.94 -0.50
C ARG A 81 9.01 15.08 -1.97
N PHE A 82 8.52 14.20 -2.82
CA PHE A 82 8.70 14.29 -4.27
C PHE A 82 7.61 15.16 -4.95
N GLY A 83 6.77 15.83 -4.15
CA GLY A 83 5.71 16.72 -4.64
C GLY A 83 4.38 16.03 -4.89
N ALA A 84 4.21 14.79 -4.41
CA ALA A 84 2.97 14.07 -4.60
C ALA A 84 1.86 14.56 -3.66
N GLU A 85 0.63 14.44 -4.14
CA GLU A 85 -0.58 14.58 -3.33
C GLU A 85 -1.36 13.27 -3.32
N ILE A 86 -2.11 13.03 -2.25
CA ILE A 86 -3.10 11.93 -2.23
C ILE A 86 -4.18 12.28 -3.26
N LEU A 87 -4.30 11.44 -4.29
CA LEU A 87 -5.38 11.51 -5.28
C LEU A 87 -6.65 10.87 -4.74
N LYS A 88 -6.54 9.65 -4.20
CA LYS A 88 -7.69 8.87 -3.71
C LYS A 88 -7.24 7.69 -2.85
N ILE A 89 -8.05 7.31 -1.88
CA ILE A 89 -7.93 6.03 -1.19
C ILE A 89 -8.71 4.97 -1.99
N ALA A 90 -8.05 3.85 -2.28
CA ALA A 90 -8.68 2.65 -2.84
C ALA A 90 -8.88 1.64 -1.70
N PRO A 91 -10.05 1.61 -1.04
CA PRO A 91 -10.28 0.76 0.14
C PRO A 91 -10.29 -0.74 -0.18
N ARG A 92 -10.53 -1.10 -1.45
CA ARG A 92 -10.52 -2.47 -1.95
C ARG A 92 -9.56 -2.58 -3.14
N SER A 93 -8.26 -2.41 -2.89
CA SER A 93 -7.26 -2.46 -3.95
C SER A 93 -6.88 -3.89 -4.33
N MET A 94 -6.90 -4.80 -3.38
CA MET A 94 -6.69 -6.23 -3.60
C MET A 94 -7.66 -7.01 -2.71
N THR A 95 -8.18 -8.12 -3.22
CA THR A 95 -9.05 -9.01 -2.45
C THR A 95 -8.52 -10.42 -2.63
N ILE A 96 -8.16 -11.05 -1.52
CA ILE A 96 -7.57 -12.39 -1.48
C ILE A 96 -8.56 -13.28 -0.70
N PRO A 97 -9.38 -14.07 -1.40
CA PRO A 97 -10.14 -15.15 -0.78
C PRO A 97 -9.25 -16.40 -0.62
N GLY A 98 -9.60 -17.26 0.34
CA GLY A 98 -9.00 -18.57 0.52
C GLY A 98 -9.84 -19.40 1.50
N THR A 99 -9.60 -20.70 1.53
CA THR A 99 -10.09 -21.60 2.58
C THR A 99 -9.38 -21.34 3.90
N ILE A 100 -9.88 -21.87 5.01
CA ILE A 100 -9.19 -21.71 6.29
C ILE A 100 -7.81 -22.39 6.25
N ALA A 101 -7.72 -23.58 5.66
CA ALA A 101 -6.45 -24.30 5.55
C ALA A 101 -5.39 -23.52 4.76
N GLU A 102 -5.78 -22.87 3.67
CA GLU A 102 -4.88 -21.99 2.90
C GLU A 102 -4.41 -20.80 3.73
N TRP A 103 -5.33 -20.15 4.45
CA TRP A 103 -4.97 -19.04 5.32
C TRP A 103 -4.05 -19.47 6.47
N GLU A 104 -4.28 -20.64 7.08
CA GLU A 104 -3.43 -21.16 8.14
C GLU A 104 -2.00 -21.45 7.64
N ASP A 105 -1.88 -21.95 6.40
CA ASP A 105 -0.60 -22.15 5.71
C ASP A 105 0.10 -20.81 5.40
N TRP A 106 -0.62 -19.84 4.79
CA TRP A 106 -0.04 -18.55 4.40
C TRP A 106 0.32 -17.66 5.60
N ALA A 107 -0.50 -17.68 6.65
CA ALA A 107 -0.32 -16.82 7.82
C ALA A 107 0.59 -17.46 8.89
N GLU A 108 0.85 -18.77 8.79
CA GLU A 108 1.48 -19.56 9.85
C GLU A 108 0.76 -19.36 11.21
N MET A 109 -0.57 -19.28 11.16
CA MET A 109 -1.46 -19.02 12.29
C MET A 109 -2.62 -20.02 12.27
N VAL A 110 -3.20 -20.31 13.43
CA VAL A 110 -4.43 -21.11 13.53
C VAL A 110 -5.62 -20.17 13.70
N PHE A 111 -6.73 -20.45 13.03
CA PHE A 111 -7.96 -19.65 13.13
C PHE A 111 -9.10 -20.48 13.75
N PRO A 112 -9.15 -20.61 15.08
CA PRO A 112 -10.07 -21.53 15.75
C PRO A 112 -11.54 -21.06 15.71
N GLU A 113 -11.80 -19.77 15.50
CA GLU A 113 -13.14 -19.17 15.56
C GLU A 113 -13.42 -18.29 14.34
N THR A 114 -14.70 -18.02 14.08
CA THR A 114 -15.13 -17.01 13.11
C THR A 114 -14.85 -15.62 13.70
N GLY A 115 -14.24 -14.73 12.93
CA GLY A 115 -13.96 -13.36 13.34
C GLY A 115 -12.83 -12.70 12.58
N SER A 116 -12.48 -11.49 13.01
CA SER A 116 -11.42 -10.68 12.39
C SER A 116 -10.08 -10.93 13.08
N TYR A 117 -9.08 -11.35 12.31
CA TYR A 117 -7.74 -11.66 12.82
C TYR A 117 -6.69 -10.68 12.30
N VAL A 118 -5.82 -10.23 13.20
CA VAL A 118 -4.62 -9.48 12.82
C VAL A 118 -3.56 -10.46 12.36
N VAL A 119 -3.35 -10.51 11.04
CA VAL A 119 -2.33 -11.37 10.41
C VAL A 119 -1.05 -10.57 10.17
N PRO A 120 0.15 -11.09 10.54
CA PRO A 120 1.42 -10.42 10.30
C PRO A 120 1.59 -9.99 8.84
N GLY A 121 1.94 -8.72 8.63
CA GLY A 121 2.17 -8.16 7.29
C GLY A 121 0.92 -7.66 6.56
N ALA A 122 -0.28 -8.09 6.96
CA ALA A 122 -1.53 -7.56 6.44
C ALA A 122 -1.76 -6.12 6.92
N LEU A 123 -2.27 -5.27 6.04
CA LEU A 123 -2.61 -3.88 6.37
C LEU A 123 -3.93 -3.72 7.11
N GLU A 124 -4.83 -4.68 6.99
CA GLU A 124 -6.17 -4.72 7.60
C GLU A 124 -6.38 -6.14 8.16
N PRO A 125 -7.34 -6.35 9.07
CA PRO A 125 -7.68 -7.69 9.52
C PRO A 125 -8.11 -8.62 8.37
N VAL A 126 -7.85 -9.91 8.55
CA VAL A 126 -8.40 -10.98 7.71
C VAL A 126 -9.69 -11.46 8.38
N GLU A 127 -10.79 -11.46 7.64
CA GLU A 127 -12.07 -11.98 8.12
C GLU A 127 -12.11 -13.49 7.90
N ILE A 128 -12.29 -14.26 8.97
CA ILE A 128 -12.42 -15.72 8.94
C ILE A 128 -13.87 -16.10 9.25
N ASP A 129 -14.43 -16.99 8.44
CA ASP A 129 -15.73 -17.63 8.62
C ASP A 129 -15.56 -19.16 8.60
N ARG A 130 -15.70 -19.79 9.77
CA ARG A 130 -15.59 -21.23 9.97
C ARG A 130 -16.78 -22.02 9.45
N GLU A 131 -17.97 -21.43 9.42
CA GLU A 131 -19.15 -22.13 8.89
C GLU A 131 -19.08 -22.24 7.37
N ALA A 132 -18.55 -21.21 6.71
CA ALA A 132 -18.36 -21.16 5.26
C ALA A 132 -17.02 -21.72 4.76
N ASP A 133 -16.10 -22.10 5.65
CA ASP A 133 -14.70 -22.43 5.34
C ASP A 133 -14.02 -21.37 4.46
N GLN A 134 -14.12 -20.10 4.87
CA GLN A 134 -13.65 -18.96 4.10
C GLN A 134 -12.83 -18.00 4.95
N GLY A 135 -11.65 -17.63 4.47
CA GLY A 135 -10.95 -16.43 4.89
C GLY A 135 -10.93 -15.39 3.77
N LEU A 136 -11.13 -14.12 4.13
CA LEU A 136 -11.16 -13.01 3.19
C LEU A 136 -10.28 -11.87 3.69
N TYR A 137 -9.27 -11.53 2.89
CA TYR A 137 -8.46 -10.35 3.10
C TYR A 137 -8.75 -9.29 2.03
N VAL A 138 -8.98 -8.06 2.47
CA VAL A 138 -9.21 -6.90 1.60
C VAL A 138 -8.18 -5.83 1.92
N GLU A 139 -7.22 -5.64 1.02
CA GLU A 139 -6.13 -4.70 1.21
C GLU A 139 -6.45 -3.33 0.57
N PRO A 140 -6.22 -2.23 1.30
CA PRO A 140 -6.33 -0.88 0.74
C PRO A 140 -5.01 -0.41 0.12
N ASN A 141 -5.10 0.51 -0.85
CA ASN A 141 -3.97 1.30 -1.33
C ASN A 141 -4.31 2.79 -1.35
N VAL A 142 -3.28 3.62 -1.38
CA VAL A 142 -3.38 5.09 -1.44
C VAL A 142 -2.83 5.54 -2.79
N TRP A 143 -3.69 6.05 -3.66
CA TRP A 143 -3.25 6.58 -4.95
C TRP A 143 -2.63 7.96 -4.74
N MET A 144 -1.36 8.09 -5.12
CA MET A 144 -0.61 9.34 -5.10
C MET A 144 -0.50 9.87 -6.53
N ARG A 145 -0.69 11.18 -6.73
CA ARG A 145 -0.42 11.84 -8.01
C ARG A 145 0.82 12.72 -7.91
N HIS A 146 1.61 12.73 -8.98
CA HIS A 146 2.71 13.64 -9.21
C HIS A 146 2.43 14.41 -10.50
N ARG A 147 2.77 15.70 -10.49
CA ARG A 147 2.88 16.48 -11.74
C ARG A 147 4.27 16.28 -12.32
N LEU A 148 4.35 16.16 -13.64
CA LEU A 148 5.61 15.93 -14.37
C LEU A 148 6.19 17.23 -14.94
#